data_AF-A0A847ERV2-F1
#
_entry.id   AF-A0A847ERV2-F1
#
_cell.length_a   1.000
_cell.length_b   1.000
_cell.length_c   1.000
_cell.angle_alpha   90.00
_cell.angle_beta   90.00
_cell.angle_gamma   90.00
#
_symmetry.space_group_name_H-M   'P 1'
#
loop_
_entity.id
_entity.type
_entity.pdbx_description
1 polymer ?
#
loop_
_entity_poly.entity_id
_entity_poly.type
_entity_poly.pdbx_seq_one_letter_code
_entity_poly.pdbx_strand_id
1 'polypeptide(L)'
;DDTWQAVRPLGLEAELTPDAVARAGLHPRRSLEDVARTLDHPVLADRVRAVARARGLEPAAAPAWFSSRLAVERTFGRWRLQDVEGRPAPASGLVDVLEDRLAERGVTLTTDPAATAGADAVVDTVDPGMTWCRPSRWSRRDSFPDQLLARPALRDPRRPEWFHASASSPGGSEPWAQLLSGALATYAAHEFLTGDDIRPTNKALAR
;
A
#
# COMPACT_ATOMS: atom_id res chain seq x y z
N ASP A 1 1.09 -15.53 -6.51
CA ASP A 1 1.72 -15.51 -5.17
C ASP A 1 3.09 -14.86 -5.18
N ASP A 2 4.00 -15.27 -6.06
CA ASP A 2 5.36 -14.69 -6.15
C ASP A 2 5.36 -13.16 -6.25
N THR A 3 4.48 -12.59 -7.07
CA THR A 3 4.32 -11.13 -7.19
C THR A 3 3.95 -10.48 -5.85
N TRP A 4 3.08 -11.11 -5.05
CA TRP A 4 2.75 -10.61 -3.72
C TRP A 4 3.96 -10.71 -2.78
N GLN A 5 4.68 -11.83 -2.80
CA GLN A 5 5.90 -12.01 -1.99
C GLN A 5 7.00 -11.01 -2.35
N ALA A 6 7.11 -10.61 -3.62
CA ALA A 6 8.04 -9.59 -4.08
C ALA A 6 7.63 -8.17 -3.70
N VAL A 7 6.32 -7.87 -3.69
CA VAL A 7 5.80 -6.51 -3.44
C VAL A 7 5.60 -6.21 -1.96
N ARG A 8 5.21 -7.20 -1.14
CA ARG A 8 4.92 -6.97 0.29
C ARG A 8 6.06 -6.31 1.10
N PRO A 9 7.36 -6.53 0.82
CA PRO A 9 8.41 -5.84 1.57
C PRO A 9 8.62 -4.39 1.09
N LEU A 10 7.96 -3.97 0.01
CA LEU A 10 8.19 -2.69 -0.68
C LEU A 10 7.17 -1.63 -0.23
N GLY A 11 7.36 -1.07 0.96
CA GLY A 11 6.50 -0.02 1.52
C GLY A 11 5.15 -0.50 2.04
N LEU A 12 5.01 -1.80 2.31
CA LEU A 12 3.84 -2.40 2.96
C LEU A 12 4.23 -3.07 4.29
N GLU A 13 5.28 -3.91 4.31
CA GLU A 13 5.83 -4.52 5.54
C GLU A 13 7.12 -3.82 6.03
N ALA A 14 7.81 -3.09 5.14
CA ALA A 14 9.06 -2.39 5.44
C ALA A 14 9.20 -1.14 4.57
N GLU A 15 10.09 -0.21 4.96
CA GLU A 15 10.35 1.00 4.20
C GLU A 15 10.93 0.70 2.81
N LEU A 16 10.47 1.47 1.81
CA LEU A 16 10.91 1.31 0.42
C LEU A 16 12.36 1.78 0.27
N THR A 17 13.22 0.92 -0.26
CA THR A 17 14.61 1.27 -0.58
C THR A 17 14.97 0.85 -2.01
N PRO A 18 15.89 1.55 -2.69
CA PRO A 18 16.37 1.16 -4.02
C PRO A 18 16.88 -0.29 -4.07
N ASP A 19 17.62 -0.70 -3.04
CA ASP A 19 18.17 -2.05 -2.94
C ASP A 19 17.08 -3.12 -2.79
N ALA A 20 16.02 -2.86 -2.01
CA ALA A 20 14.90 -3.79 -1.88
C ALA A 20 14.15 -3.93 -3.21
N VAL A 21 13.93 -2.83 -3.93
CA VAL A 21 13.30 -2.86 -5.26
C VAL A 21 14.14 -3.65 -6.26
N ALA A 22 15.46 -3.46 -6.26
CA ALA A 22 16.38 -4.21 -7.11
C ALA A 22 16.35 -5.72 -6.82
N ARG A 23 16.33 -6.11 -5.54
CA ARG A 23 16.26 -7.52 -5.11
C ARG A 23 14.90 -8.17 -5.37
N ALA A 24 13.81 -7.41 -5.41
CA ALA A 24 12.47 -7.93 -5.62
C ALA A 24 12.25 -8.53 -7.02
N GLY A 25 13.12 -8.23 -8.00
CA GLY A 25 13.04 -8.80 -9.35
C GLY A 25 11.79 -8.35 -10.13
N LEU A 26 11.22 -7.18 -9.79
CA LEU A 26 10.07 -6.63 -10.51
C LEU A 26 10.47 -6.27 -11.94
N HIS A 27 9.85 -6.92 -12.93
CA HIS A 27 10.18 -6.65 -14.32
C HIS A 27 9.81 -5.20 -14.68
N PRO A 28 10.76 -4.39 -15.18
CA PRO A 28 10.61 -2.93 -15.24
C PRO A 28 9.49 -2.44 -16.17
N ARG A 29 9.09 -3.28 -17.14
CA ARG A 29 8.11 -2.93 -18.18
C ARG A 29 7.01 -3.98 -18.38
N ARG A 30 6.96 -5.03 -17.55
CA ARG A 30 5.96 -6.10 -17.76
C ARG A 30 4.63 -5.54 -17.32
N SER A 31 3.62 -5.64 -18.17
CA SER A 31 2.28 -5.12 -17.93
C SER A 31 1.32 -6.21 -17.47
N LEU A 32 0.14 -5.82 -16.97
CA LEU A 32 -0.95 -6.77 -16.72
C LEU A 32 -1.44 -7.46 -18.00
N GLU A 33 -1.37 -6.79 -19.16
CA GLU A 33 -1.66 -7.44 -20.44
C GLU A 33 -0.65 -8.56 -20.76
N ASP A 34 0.64 -8.36 -20.47
CA ASP A 34 1.65 -9.40 -20.66
C ASP A 34 1.43 -10.58 -19.71
N VAL A 35 0.93 -10.34 -18.50
CA VAL A 35 0.51 -11.42 -17.59
C VAL A 35 -0.73 -12.14 -18.12
N ALA A 36 -1.73 -11.41 -18.60
CA ALA A 36 -2.96 -11.99 -19.12
C ALA A 36 -2.71 -12.91 -20.32
N ARG A 37 -1.77 -12.54 -21.22
CA ARG A 37 -1.39 -13.35 -22.39
C ARG A 37 -0.71 -14.67 -22.06
N THR A 38 -0.11 -14.81 -20.88
CA THR A 38 0.51 -16.07 -20.44
C THR A 38 -0.49 -17.08 -19.87
N LEU A 39 -1.78 -16.72 -19.78
CA LEU A 39 -2.81 -17.59 -19.23
C LEU A 39 -3.61 -18.25 -20.35
N ASP A 40 -3.65 -19.59 -20.34
CA ASP A 40 -4.40 -20.39 -21.32
C ASP A 40 -5.92 -20.34 -21.12
N HIS A 41 -6.39 -19.70 -20.04
CA HIS A 41 -7.81 -19.62 -19.70
C HIS A 41 -8.37 -18.20 -19.90
N PRO A 42 -9.34 -17.99 -20.81
CA PRO A 42 -9.82 -16.65 -21.18
C PRO A 42 -10.41 -15.87 -20.00
N VAL A 43 -11.19 -16.53 -19.13
CA VAL A 43 -11.76 -15.88 -17.94
C VAL A 43 -10.69 -15.41 -16.95
N LEU A 44 -9.59 -16.15 -16.79
CA LEU A 44 -8.49 -15.74 -15.90
C LEU A 44 -7.71 -14.57 -16.50
N ALA A 45 -7.47 -14.60 -17.82
CA ALA A 45 -6.88 -13.48 -18.54
C ALA A 45 -7.72 -12.21 -18.37
N ASP A 46 -9.05 -12.31 -18.48
CA ASP A 46 -9.95 -11.17 -18.29
C ASP A 46 -10.00 -10.69 -16.84
N ARG A 47 -9.89 -11.60 -15.86
CA ARG A 47 -9.77 -11.21 -14.44
C ARG A 47 -8.50 -10.40 -14.19
N VAL A 48 -7.37 -10.77 -14.82
CA VAL A 48 -6.12 -10.01 -14.73
C VAL A 48 -6.27 -8.64 -15.39
N ARG A 49 -6.88 -8.54 -16.58
CA ARG A 49 -7.14 -7.26 -17.25
C ARG A 49 -8.06 -6.35 -16.43
N ALA A 50 -9.06 -6.92 -15.76
CA ALA A 50 -9.99 -6.17 -14.92
C ALA A 50 -9.30 -5.44 -13.75
N VAL A 51 -8.16 -5.94 -13.27
CA VAL A 51 -7.36 -5.26 -12.23
C VAL A 51 -6.90 -3.88 -12.69
N ALA A 52 -6.49 -3.74 -13.96
CA ALA A 52 -6.10 -2.46 -14.55
C ALA A 52 -7.31 -1.53 -14.70
N ARG A 53 -8.39 -2.05 -15.29
CA ARG A 53 -9.61 -1.26 -15.57
C ARG A 53 -10.26 -0.72 -14.30
N ALA A 54 -10.25 -1.49 -13.22
CA ALA A 54 -10.76 -1.04 -11.91
C ALA A 54 -9.99 0.17 -11.35
N ARG A 55 -8.80 0.48 -11.88
CA ARG A 55 -7.97 1.64 -11.53
C ARG A 55 -8.04 2.75 -12.59
N GLY A 56 -8.91 2.63 -13.59
CA GLY A 56 -8.94 3.54 -14.73
C GLY A 56 -7.72 3.43 -15.65
N LEU A 57 -6.99 2.31 -15.60
CA LEU A 57 -5.79 2.09 -16.41
C LEU A 57 -6.07 1.08 -17.54
N GLU A 58 -5.39 1.26 -18.66
CA GLU A 58 -5.33 0.25 -19.71
C GLU A 58 -4.45 -0.95 -19.27
N PRO A 59 -4.83 -2.21 -19.55
CA PRO A 59 -4.04 -3.38 -19.15
C PRO A 59 -2.59 -3.38 -19.63
N ALA A 60 -2.33 -2.82 -20.82
CA ALA A 60 -0.99 -2.69 -21.37
C ALA A 60 -0.17 -1.54 -20.74
N ALA A 61 -0.82 -0.65 -19.98
CA ALA A 61 -0.20 0.46 -19.27
C ALA A 61 -0.02 0.19 -17.77
N ALA A 62 -0.77 -0.75 -17.21
CA ALA A 62 -0.71 -1.10 -15.81
C ALA A 62 0.47 -2.06 -15.51
N PRO A 63 1.27 -1.82 -14.46
CA PRO A 63 2.35 -2.71 -14.08
C PRO A 63 1.87 -4.12 -13.73
N ALA A 64 2.60 -5.14 -14.17
CA ALA A 64 2.30 -6.54 -13.89
C ALA A 64 2.20 -6.85 -12.40
N TRP A 65 2.91 -6.10 -11.56
CA TRP A 65 2.93 -6.35 -10.13
C TRP A 65 1.59 -6.05 -9.44
N PHE A 66 0.69 -5.30 -10.08
CA PHE A 66 -0.70 -5.15 -9.61
C PHE A 66 -1.49 -6.46 -9.56
N SER A 67 -1.02 -7.51 -10.23
CA SER A 67 -1.59 -8.86 -10.07
C SER A 67 -1.48 -9.38 -8.63
N SER A 68 -0.64 -8.79 -7.78
CA SER A 68 -0.60 -9.04 -6.33
C SER A 68 -1.98 -8.90 -5.67
N ARG A 69 -2.83 -7.98 -6.14
CA ARG A 69 -4.22 -7.83 -5.68
C ARG A 69 -4.97 -9.17 -5.69
N LEU A 70 -4.82 -9.96 -6.75
CA LEU A 70 -5.51 -11.25 -6.89
C LEU A 70 -5.03 -12.27 -5.85
N ALA A 71 -3.75 -12.24 -5.48
CA ALA A 71 -3.22 -13.07 -4.41
C ALA A 71 -3.73 -12.61 -3.03
N VAL A 72 -3.78 -11.31 -2.79
CA VAL A 72 -4.32 -10.72 -1.54
C VAL A 72 -5.80 -11.05 -1.38
N GLU A 73 -6.63 -10.82 -2.42
CA GLU A 73 -8.06 -11.16 -2.40
C GLU A 73 -8.30 -12.65 -2.15
N ARG A 74 -7.48 -13.52 -2.73
CA ARG A 74 -7.57 -14.98 -2.53
C ARG A 74 -7.18 -15.39 -1.11
N THR A 75 -6.15 -14.75 -0.54
CA THR A 75 -5.58 -15.13 0.77
C THR A 75 -6.43 -14.63 1.93
N PHE A 76 -6.81 -13.35 1.89
CA PHE A 76 -7.54 -12.71 2.98
C PHE A 76 -9.05 -12.70 2.76
N GLY A 77 -9.52 -13.12 1.59
CA GLY A 77 -10.93 -13.16 1.25
C GLY A 77 -11.56 -11.78 1.16
N ARG A 78 -12.89 -11.75 1.26
CA ARG A 78 -13.69 -10.52 1.41
C ARG A 78 -14.31 -10.53 2.79
N TRP A 79 -13.89 -9.60 3.64
CA TRP A 79 -14.40 -9.45 5.00
C TRP A 79 -15.82 -8.88 4.96
N ARG A 80 -16.70 -9.39 5.83
CA ARG A 80 -18.03 -8.81 6.09
C ARG A 80 -18.09 -8.45 7.57
N LEU A 81 -18.44 -7.20 7.85
CA LEU A 81 -18.74 -6.79 9.22
C LEU A 81 -20.04 -7.45 9.66
N GLN A 82 -20.13 -7.81 10.94
CA GLN A 82 -21.34 -8.32 11.56
C GLN A 82 -21.69 -7.47 12.78
N ASP A 83 -22.98 -7.26 13.01
CA ASP A 83 -23.45 -6.66 14.25
C ASP A 83 -23.41 -7.67 15.42
N VAL A 84 -23.81 -7.21 16.61
CA VAL A 84 -23.78 -8.02 17.83
C VAL A 84 -24.75 -9.21 17.79
N GLU A 85 -25.74 -9.18 16.90
CA GLU A 85 -26.65 -10.30 16.62
C GLU A 85 -26.16 -11.21 15.48
N GLY A 86 -24.97 -10.96 14.93
CA GLY A 86 -24.35 -11.76 13.87
C GLY A 86 -24.87 -11.46 12.46
N ARG A 87 -25.68 -10.41 12.28
CA ARG A 87 -26.22 -10.02 10.96
C ARG A 87 -25.19 -9.19 10.19
N PRO A 88 -25.13 -9.30 8.85
CA PRO A 88 -24.23 -8.47 8.06
C PRO A 88 -24.46 -6.98 8.28
N ALA A 89 -23.41 -6.26 8.64
CA ALA A 89 -23.37 -4.82 8.84
C ALA A 89 -22.63 -4.13 7.67
N PRO A 90 -22.94 -2.85 7.39
CA PRO A 90 -22.20 -2.09 6.39
C PRO A 90 -20.75 -1.89 6.84
N ALA A 91 -19.80 -1.98 5.90
CA ALA A 91 -18.38 -1.78 6.20
C ALA A 91 -18.04 -0.38 6.73
N SER A 92 -18.93 0.62 6.49
CA SER A 92 -18.77 1.97 7.02
C SER A 92 -18.74 2.01 8.55
N GLY A 93 -19.42 1.07 9.24
CA GLY A 93 -19.37 1.00 10.71
C GLY A 93 -17.97 0.69 11.27
N LEU A 94 -17.05 0.18 10.43
CA LEU A 94 -15.65 0.03 10.83
C LEU A 94 -14.96 1.39 11.02
N VAL A 95 -15.38 2.43 10.29
CA VAL A 95 -14.81 3.78 10.42
C VAL A 95 -15.12 4.33 11.80
N ASP A 96 -16.38 4.27 12.23
CA ASP A 96 -16.81 4.73 13.56
C ASP A 96 -16.04 4.01 14.68
N VAL A 97 -15.93 2.67 14.58
CA VAL A 97 -15.17 1.87 15.56
C VAL A 97 -13.68 2.25 15.60
N LEU A 98 -13.09 2.60 14.46
CA LEU A 98 -11.71 3.06 14.39
C LEU A 98 -11.55 4.47 14.97
N GLU A 99 -12.49 5.38 14.70
CA GLU A 99 -12.50 6.74 15.27
C GLU A 99 -12.61 6.72 16.79
N ASP A 100 -13.54 5.94 17.34
CA ASP A 100 -13.69 5.76 18.79
C ASP A 100 -12.38 5.24 19.40
N ARG A 101 -11.79 4.22 18.75
CA ARG A 101 -10.54 3.62 19.22
C ARG A 101 -9.35 4.57 19.14
N LEU A 102 -9.31 5.47 18.15
CA LEU A 102 -8.28 6.51 18.06
C LEU A 102 -8.43 7.51 19.21
N ALA A 103 -9.65 7.96 19.51
CA ALA A 103 -9.94 8.86 20.61
C ALA A 103 -9.59 8.25 21.98
N GLU A 104 -9.97 6.99 22.23
CA GLU A 104 -9.60 6.25 23.44
C GLU A 104 -8.08 6.14 23.64
N ARG A 105 -7.32 6.16 22.55
CA ARG A 105 -5.86 6.07 22.54
C ARG A 105 -5.17 7.43 22.53
N GLY A 106 -5.93 8.52 22.67
CA GLY A 106 -5.40 9.88 22.67
C GLY A 106 -4.88 10.35 21.32
N VAL A 107 -5.32 9.74 20.21
CA VAL A 107 -4.96 10.17 18.87
C VAL A 107 -5.92 11.26 18.41
N THR A 108 -5.37 12.42 18.08
CA THR A 108 -6.14 13.55 17.54
C THR A 108 -6.15 13.50 16.01
N LEU A 109 -7.34 13.49 15.41
CA LEU A 109 -7.53 13.67 13.98
C LEU A 109 -7.73 15.17 13.68
N THR A 110 -6.97 15.71 12.73
CA THR A 110 -7.10 17.10 12.30
C THR A 110 -6.82 17.25 10.82
N THR A 111 -7.58 18.13 10.17
CA THR A 111 -7.28 18.62 8.80
C THR A 111 -6.59 19.98 8.81
N ASP A 112 -6.43 20.61 9.98
CA ASP A 112 -5.72 21.88 10.14
C ASP A 112 -4.22 21.59 10.39
N PRO A 113 -3.33 21.95 9.44
CA PRO A 113 -1.89 21.78 9.64
C PRO A 113 -1.35 22.51 10.86
N ALA A 114 -1.96 23.64 11.27
CA ALA A 114 -1.51 24.39 12.45
C ALA A 114 -1.74 23.60 13.74
N ALA A 115 -2.76 22.74 13.80
CA ALA A 115 -3.04 21.88 14.95
C ALA A 115 -2.03 20.74 15.12
N THR A 116 -1.14 20.52 14.15
CA THR A 116 -0.02 19.56 14.28
C THR A 116 1.17 20.16 15.04
N ALA A 117 1.17 21.46 15.31
CA ALA A 117 2.24 22.11 16.05
C ALA A 117 2.32 21.56 17.49
N GLY A 118 3.47 20.98 17.84
CA GLY A 118 3.71 20.40 19.17
C GLY A 118 3.24 18.95 19.33
N ALA A 119 2.79 18.28 18.27
CA ALA A 119 2.57 16.83 18.30
C ALA A 119 3.91 16.08 18.42
N ASP A 120 3.93 15.02 19.24
CA ASP A 120 5.13 14.18 19.40
C ASP A 120 5.44 13.36 18.14
N ALA A 121 4.40 13.00 17.37
CA ALA A 121 4.50 12.37 16.06
C ALA A 121 3.25 12.69 15.21
N VAL A 122 3.42 12.75 13.89
CA VAL A 122 2.35 13.04 12.93
C VAL A 122 2.29 11.95 11.87
N VAL A 123 1.13 11.31 11.71
CA VAL A 123 0.83 10.47 10.54
C VAL A 123 0.11 11.33 9.50
N ASP A 124 0.83 11.72 8.45
CA ASP A 124 0.30 12.53 7.36
C ASP A 124 -0.39 11.64 6.32
N THR A 125 -1.71 11.82 6.21
CA THR A 125 -2.56 11.09 5.28
C THR A 125 -2.95 11.91 4.05
N VAL A 126 -2.42 13.14 3.91
CA VAL A 126 -2.69 14.00 2.75
C VAL A 126 -2.10 13.36 1.50
N ASP A 127 -2.96 13.08 0.52
CA ASP A 127 -2.56 12.43 -0.72
C ASP A 127 -2.09 13.46 -1.77
N PRO A 128 -0.84 13.41 -2.26
CA PRO A 128 -0.39 14.24 -3.36
C PRO A 128 -0.95 13.81 -4.74
N GLY A 129 -1.79 12.76 -4.81
CA GLY A 129 -2.47 12.34 -6.03
C GLY A 129 -1.57 11.63 -7.04
N MET A 130 -0.53 10.92 -6.57
CA MET A 130 0.40 10.20 -7.44
C MET A 130 -0.21 8.93 -8.03
N THR A 131 -0.48 8.99 -9.33
CA THR A 131 -0.98 7.88 -10.12
C THR A 131 0.11 7.26 -10.98
N TRP A 132 -0.12 6.02 -11.41
CA TRP A 132 0.78 5.35 -12.34
C TRP A 132 0.58 5.90 -13.75
N CYS A 133 1.67 6.31 -14.39
CA CYS A 133 1.64 6.89 -15.72
C CYS A 133 2.46 6.04 -16.67
N ARG A 134 1.84 5.54 -17.75
CA ARG A 134 2.62 4.99 -18.86
C ARG A 134 3.11 6.15 -19.73
N PRO A 135 4.42 6.38 -19.87
CA PRO A 135 4.91 7.44 -20.72
C PRO A 135 4.71 7.07 -22.19
N SER A 136 4.46 8.08 -23.02
CA SER A 136 4.31 7.92 -24.47
C SER A 136 5.62 7.51 -25.16
N ARG A 137 6.76 7.86 -24.56
CA ARG A 137 8.10 7.46 -24.97
C ARG A 137 8.90 7.03 -23.75
N TRP A 138 9.40 5.81 -23.76
CA TRP A 138 10.14 5.26 -22.63
C TRP A 138 11.57 5.80 -22.58
N SER A 139 11.88 6.56 -21.54
CA SER A 139 13.25 6.77 -21.10
C SER A 139 13.71 5.65 -20.16
N ARG A 140 14.96 5.74 -19.69
CA ARG A 140 15.48 4.83 -18.66
C ARG A 140 14.91 5.09 -17.27
N ARG A 141 14.26 6.24 -17.02
CA ARG A 141 13.70 6.65 -15.72
C ARG A 141 12.19 6.45 -15.61
N ASP A 142 11.61 5.82 -16.62
CA ASP A 142 10.17 5.67 -16.77
C ASP A 142 9.68 4.28 -16.36
N SER A 143 10.59 3.42 -15.87
CA SER A 143 10.23 2.07 -15.50
C SER A 143 9.26 2.05 -14.32
N PHE A 144 8.49 0.97 -14.19
CA PHE A 144 7.61 0.83 -13.03
C PHE A 144 8.39 0.88 -11.69
N PRO A 145 9.59 0.26 -11.56
CA PRO A 145 10.47 0.49 -10.42
C PRO A 145 10.84 1.96 -10.17
N ASP A 146 11.17 2.72 -11.20
CA ASP A 146 11.54 4.14 -11.03
C ASP A 146 10.36 4.97 -10.52
N GLN A 147 9.16 4.74 -11.08
CA GLN A 147 7.93 5.38 -10.62
C GLN A 147 7.53 4.93 -9.22
N LEU A 148 7.85 3.69 -8.81
CA LEU A 148 7.65 3.22 -7.43
C LEU A 148 8.56 3.99 -6.47
N LEU A 149 9.84 4.13 -6.83
CA LEU A 149 10.85 4.86 -6.04
C LEU A 149 10.60 6.37 -5.99
N ALA A 150 9.84 6.92 -6.94
CA ALA A 150 9.44 8.32 -6.94
C ALA A 150 8.27 8.64 -5.99
N ARG A 151 7.60 7.61 -5.43
CA ARG A 151 6.51 7.80 -4.46
C ARG A 151 7.05 8.38 -3.14
N PRO A 152 6.21 9.09 -2.36
CA PRO A 152 6.67 9.68 -1.12
C PRO A 152 7.20 8.60 -0.17
N ALA A 153 8.36 8.86 0.42
CA ALA A 153 8.93 8.00 1.42
C ALA A 153 8.06 8.01 2.68
N LEU A 154 8.16 6.95 3.49
CA LEU A 154 7.47 6.88 4.77
C LEU A 154 7.91 8.02 5.70
N ARG A 155 9.21 8.29 5.77
CA ARG A 155 9.81 9.31 6.64
C ARG A 155 10.38 10.44 5.80
N ASP A 156 10.19 11.68 6.24
CA ASP A 156 10.96 12.83 5.73
C ASP A 156 12.15 13.09 6.68
N PRO A 157 13.41 12.95 6.23
CA PRO A 157 14.58 13.25 7.08
C PRO A 157 14.62 14.68 7.62
N ARG A 158 13.90 15.62 7.00
CA ARG A 158 13.80 17.02 7.46
C ARG A 158 12.77 17.21 8.56
N ARG A 159 11.87 16.24 8.74
CA ARG A 159 10.78 16.23 9.73
C ARG A 159 10.67 14.81 10.32
N PRO A 160 11.62 14.40 11.19
CA PRO A 160 11.73 13.03 11.66
C PRO A 160 10.51 12.52 12.44
N GLU A 161 9.67 13.44 12.93
CA GLU A 161 8.39 13.19 13.60
C GLU A 161 7.21 13.01 12.62
N TRP A 162 7.42 13.13 11.30
CA TRP A 162 6.39 13.00 10.27
C TRP A 162 6.49 11.69 9.49
N PHE A 163 5.35 11.00 9.40
CA PHE A 163 5.20 9.70 8.76
C PHE A 163 4.09 9.75 7.70
N HIS A 164 4.43 9.54 6.43
CA HIS A 164 3.48 9.61 5.34
C HIS A 164 2.76 8.28 5.07
N ALA A 165 1.43 8.30 5.07
CA ALA A 165 0.58 7.16 4.72
C ALA A 165 -0.64 7.60 3.92
N SER A 166 -0.56 7.52 2.59
CA SER A 166 -1.65 7.91 1.69
C SER A 166 -1.81 6.93 0.52
N ALA A 167 -2.76 7.19 -0.37
CA ALA A 167 -2.90 6.46 -1.64
C ALA A 167 -1.66 6.59 -2.55
N SER A 168 -0.83 7.62 -2.34
CA SER A 168 0.45 7.82 -3.03
C SER A 168 1.61 7.09 -2.39
N SER A 169 1.48 6.51 -1.19
CA SER A 169 2.50 5.65 -0.59
C SER A 169 2.88 4.49 -1.54
N PRO A 170 4.05 3.86 -1.37
CA PRO A 170 4.52 2.79 -2.26
C PRO A 170 3.52 1.65 -2.48
N GLY A 171 2.73 1.33 -1.45
CA GLY A 171 1.65 0.34 -1.52
C GLY A 171 0.53 0.66 -2.53
N GLY A 172 0.29 1.95 -2.78
CA GLY A 172 -0.73 2.43 -3.70
C GLY A 172 -2.13 2.58 -3.09
N SER A 173 -3.10 2.90 -3.95
CA SER A 173 -4.45 3.31 -3.57
C SER A 173 -5.40 2.17 -3.19
N GLU A 174 -4.95 0.91 -3.20
CA GLU A 174 -5.79 -0.21 -2.81
C GLU A 174 -6.17 -0.13 -1.32
N PRO A 175 -7.41 -0.50 -0.91
CA PRO A 175 -7.81 -0.44 0.49
C PRO A 175 -6.87 -1.21 1.42
N TRP A 176 -6.46 -2.42 1.03
CA TRP A 176 -5.50 -3.22 1.79
C TRP A 176 -4.10 -2.58 1.83
N ALA A 177 -3.71 -1.85 0.78
CA ALA A 177 -2.41 -1.21 0.71
C ALA A 177 -2.36 0.04 1.59
N GLN A 178 -3.42 0.86 1.59
CA GLN A 178 -3.54 2.01 2.47
C GLN A 178 -3.54 1.59 3.95
N LEU A 179 -4.25 0.49 4.29
CA LEU A 179 -4.20 -0.09 5.64
C LEU A 179 -2.78 -0.50 6.05
N LEU A 180 -2.03 -1.17 5.16
CA LEU A 180 -0.65 -1.59 5.43
C LEU A 180 0.32 -0.39 5.50
N SER A 181 0.15 0.63 4.65
CA SER A 181 0.93 1.86 4.74
C SER A 181 0.65 2.62 6.04
N GLY A 182 -0.60 2.69 6.50
CA GLY A 182 -0.96 3.26 7.80
C GLY A 182 -0.40 2.48 8.99
N ALA A 183 -0.42 1.14 8.92
CA ALA A 183 0.21 0.29 9.93
C ALA A 183 1.73 0.53 9.99
N LEU A 184 2.39 0.58 8.83
CA LEU A 184 3.82 0.84 8.73
C LEU A 184 4.19 2.23 9.30
N ALA A 185 3.39 3.26 9.02
CA ALA A 185 3.56 4.59 9.61
C ALA A 185 3.38 4.58 11.13
N THR A 186 2.41 3.82 11.64
CA THR A 186 2.18 3.68 13.08
C THR A 186 3.34 2.97 13.77
N TYR A 187 3.90 1.92 13.17
CA TYR A 187 5.08 1.24 13.70
C TYR A 187 6.31 2.15 13.69
N ALA A 188 6.50 2.91 12.62
CA ALA A 188 7.60 3.87 12.51
C ALA A 188 7.48 5.02 13.54
N ALA A 189 6.27 5.51 13.78
CA ALA A 189 5.99 6.49 14.83
C ALA A 189 6.25 5.91 16.22
N HIS A 190 5.82 4.67 16.48
CA HIS A 190 6.09 4.00 17.76
C HIS A 190 7.60 3.83 18.01
N GLU A 191 8.34 3.33 17.02
CA GLU A 191 9.80 3.21 17.08
C GLU A 191 10.47 4.56 17.34
N PHE A 192 9.99 5.64 16.70
CA PHE A 192 10.50 6.99 16.92
C PHE A 192 10.25 7.50 18.34
N LEU A 193 9.04 7.29 18.88
CA LEU A 193 8.64 7.79 20.20
C LEU A 193 9.26 7.00 21.36
N THR A 194 9.47 5.69 21.16
CA THR A 194 9.83 4.77 22.26
C THR A 194 11.23 4.17 22.12
N GLY A 195 11.80 4.16 20.91
CA GLY A 195 13.00 3.42 20.58
C GLY A 195 12.77 1.93 20.28
N ASP A 196 11.55 1.41 20.47
CA ASP A 196 11.24 0.00 20.28
C ASP A 196 10.61 -0.28 18.91
N ASP A 197 11.21 -1.19 18.13
CA ASP A 197 10.63 -1.64 16.86
C ASP A 197 9.60 -2.76 17.10
N ILE A 198 8.32 -2.40 16.97
CA ILE A 198 7.18 -3.33 17.11
C ILE A 198 6.69 -3.89 15.77
N ARG A 199 7.39 -3.62 14.65
CA ARG A 199 6.99 -4.19 13.36
C ARG A 199 6.90 -5.70 13.49
N PRO A 200 5.88 -6.34 12.86
CA PRO A 200 5.82 -7.79 12.79
C PRO A 200 7.07 -8.34 12.12
N THR A 201 8.04 -8.73 12.91
CA THR A 201 9.13 -9.56 12.43
C THR A 201 8.50 -10.93 12.23
N ASN A 202 8.48 -11.41 10.99
CA ASN A 202 8.18 -12.81 10.70
C ASN A 202 9.32 -13.68 11.33
N LYS A 203 9.41 -13.71 12.66
CA LYS A 203 10.22 -14.64 13.42
C LYS A 203 9.61 -16.02 13.15
N ALA A 204 10.32 -16.81 12.35
CA ALA A 204 9.97 -18.15 11.88
C ALA A 204 9.05 -18.25 10.65
N LEU A 205 9.62 -18.00 9.46
CA LEU A 205 9.58 -19.04 8.43
C LEU A 205 11.02 -19.53 8.25
N ALA A 206 11.47 -20.33 9.22
CA ALA A 206 12.60 -21.21 8.97
C ALA A 206 12.20 -22.13 7.81
N ARG A 207 12.89 -21.99 6.68
CA ARG A 207 13.04 -23.05 5.69
C ARG A 207 14.45 -23.60 5.83
#